data_AF-G4CLJ8-F1
#
_entry.id   AF-G4CLJ8-F1
#
_cell.length_a   1.000
_cell.length_b   1.000
_cell.length_c   1.000
_cell.angle_alpha   90.00
_cell.angle_beta   90.00
_cell.angle_gamma   90.00
#
_symmetry.space_group_name_H-M   'P 1'
#
loop_
_entity.id
_entity.type
_entity.pdbx_description
1 polymer ?
#
loop_
_entity_poly.entity_id
_entity_poly.type
_entity_poly.pdbx_seq_one_letter_code
_entity_poly.pdbx_strand_id
1 'polypeptide(L)'
;MGYQVGNQCFTDKQQAENHYYSLVAPVVTTDGKIIQPEYTGQHWQLNGQILQAKLPECDPAQNFKDGTELGWLFFGAMAAMYVFTLLRKQMR
;
A
#
# COMPACT_ATOMS: atom_id res chain seq x y z
N MET A 1 -6.22 9.07 11.41
CA MET A 1 -6.23 9.43 9.98
C MET A 1 -4.80 9.67 9.54
N GLY A 2 -4.37 9.04 8.47
CA GLY A 2 -3.05 9.10 7.85
C GLY A 2 -3.18 9.15 6.32
N TYR A 3 -2.10 8.86 5.60
CA TYR A 3 -2.02 8.92 4.15
C TYR A 3 -1.65 7.57 3.56
N GLN A 4 -2.43 7.12 2.58
CA GLN A 4 -2.27 5.83 1.94
C GLN A 4 -1.27 5.93 0.79
N VAL A 5 -0.28 5.04 0.79
CA VAL A 5 0.61 4.82 -0.36
C VAL A 5 0.69 3.32 -0.62
N GLY A 6 0.17 2.89 -1.77
CA GLY A 6 -0.01 1.46 -2.05
C GLY A 6 -0.90 0.80 -1.01
N ASN A 7 -0.39 -0.24 -0.33
CA ASN A 7 -1.08 -0.96 0.74
C ASN A 7 -0.67 -0.52 2.15
N GLN A 8 0.11 0.56 2.27
CA GLN A 8 0.59 1.06 3.56
C GLN A 8 -0.08 2.39 3.91
N CYS A 9 -0.47 2.52 5.18
CA CYS A 9 -1.04 3.75 5.73
C CYS A 9 0.01 4.43 6.62
N PHE A 10 0.46 5.61 6.23
CA PHE A 10 1.46 6.40 6.94
C PHE A 10 0.78 7.44 7.83
N THR A 11 1.23 7.62 9.06
CA THR A 11 0.66 8.63 9.97
C THR A 11 1.04 10.05 9.58
N ASP A 12 2.25 10.23 9.06
CA ASP A 12 2.80 11.53 8.67
C ASP A 12 2.82 11.71 7.15
N LYS A 13 2.44 12.90 6.68
CA LYS A 13 2.35 13.21 5.25
C LYS A 13 3.72 13.19 4.59
N GLN A 14 4.75 13.69 5.26
CA GLN A 14 6.10 13.76 4.70
C GLN A 14 6.68 12.36 4.53
N GLN A 15 6.47 11.45 5.49
CA GLN A 15 6.84 10.05 5.34
C GLN A 15 6.12 9.38 4.17
N ALA A 16 4.83 9.65 4.01
CA ALA A 16 4.03 9.14 2.90
C ALA A 16 4.55 9.66 1.54
N GLU A 17 4.81 10.96 1.43
CA GLU A 17 5.38 11.57 0.22
C GLU A 17 6.78 11.03 -0.08
N ASN A 18 7.63 10.87 0.94
CA ASN A 18 8.96 10.27 0.78
C ASN A 18 8.87 8.85 0.24
N HIS A 19 7.95 8.03 0.77
CA HIS A 19 7.74 6.69 0.26
C HIS A 19 7.21 6.72 -1.18
N TYR A 20 6.21 7.55 -1.46
CA TYR A 20 5.62 7.70 -2.79
C TYR A 20 6.64 8.11 -3.85
N TYR A 21 7.41 9.18 -3.62
CA TYR A 21 8.38 9.67 -4.60
C TYR A 21 9.61 8.77 -4.74
N SER A 22 9.99 8.04 -3.68
CA SER A 22 11.05 7.02 -3.77
C SER A 22 10.66 5.82 -4.64
N LEU A 23 9.37 5.60 -4.87
CA LEU A 23 8.86 4.56 -5.78
C LEU A 23 8.73 5.03 -7.23
N VAL A 24 8.91 6.34 -7.51
CA VAL A 24 8.81 6.88 -8.87
C VAL A 24 10.05 6.47 -9.66
N ALA A 25 9.84 5.70 -10.72
CA ALA A 25 10.93 5.28 -11.60
C ALA A 25 11.54 6.47 -12.35
N PRO A 26 12.87 6.57 -12.42
CA PRO A 26 13.53 7.60 -13.21
C PRO A 26 13.31 7.38 -14.72
N VAL A 27 13.20 8.47 -15.48
CA VAL A 27 13.04 8.42 -16.93
C VAL A 27 14.37 8.79 -17.58
N VAL A 28 14.88 7.93 -18.47
CA VAL A 28 16.06 8.23 -19.31
C VAL A 28 15.59 8.81 -20.63
N THR A 29 16.00 10.04 -20.92
CA THR A 29 15.66 10.72 -22.17
C THR A 29 16.54 10.24 -23.33
N THR A 30 16.14 10.55 -24.56
CA THR A 30 16.89 10.15 -25.77
C THR A 30 18.29 10.78 -25.86
N ASP A 31 18.52 11.89 -25.18
CA ASP A 31 19.82 12.55 -24.99
C ASP A 31 20.63 11.99 -23.82
N GLY A 32 20.17 10.90 -23.19
CA GLY A 32 20.88 10.18 -22.13
C GLY A 32 20.81 10.84 -20.76
N LYS A 33 19.94 11.84 -20.56
CA LYS A 33 19.75 12.48 -19.25
C LYS A 33 18.76 11.67 -18.42
N ILE A 34 19.01 11.63 -17.12
CA ILE A 34 18.13 10.99 -16.14
C ILE A 34 17.25 12.09 -15.53
N ILE A 35 15.93 11.95 -15.69
CA ILE A 35 14.94 12.81 -15.04
C ILE A 35 14.36 12.02 -13.87
N GLN A 36 14.58 12.51 -12.65
CA GLN A 36 14.05 11.90 -11.44
C GLN A 36 13.73 12.98 -10.39
N PRO A 37 12.73 12.74 -9.51
CA PRO A 37 12.50 13.58 -8.36
C PRO A 37 13.70 13.57 -7.41
N GLU A 38 14.04 14.74 -6.87
CA GLU A 38 15.12 14.91 -5.90
C GLU A 38 14.56 15.45 -4.58
N TYR A 39 15.08 14.96 -3.46
CA TYR A 39 14.71 15.43 -2.13
C TYR A 39 15.71 16.48 -1.62
N THR A 40 15.24 17.70 -1.35
CA THR A 40 16.09 18.83 -0.91
C THR A 40 16.37 18.87 0.60
N GLY A 41 15.93 17.86 1.34
CA GLY A 41 15.94 17.86 2.81
C GLY A 41 14.63 18.35 3.42
N GLN A 42 13.83 19.13 2.68
CA GLN A 42 12.53 19.63 3.12
C GLN A 42 11.38 19.25 2.19
N HIS A 43 11.60 19.25 0.88
CA HIS A 43 10.57 18.97 -0.12
C HIS A 43 11.14 18.16 -1.28
N TRP A 44 10.25 17.50 -2.01
CA TRP A 44 10.60 16.91 -3.30
C TRP A 44 10.54 17.97 -4.39
N GLN A 45 11.46 17.90 -5.35
CA GLN A 45 11.46 18.77 -6.51
C GLN A 45 11.80 17.99 -7.78
N LEU A 46 11.30 18.47 -8.92
CA LEU A 46 11.67 17.99 -10.24
C LEU A 46 11.97 19.18 -11.13
N ASN A 47 13.19 19.28 -11.65
CA ASN A 47 13.62 20.39 -12.51
C ASN A 47 13.33 21.79 -11.90
N GLY A 48 13.49 21.93 -10.57
CA GLY A 48 13.22 23.17 -9.84
C GLY A 48 11.75 23.42 -9.45
N GLN A 49 10.82 22.55 -9.87
CA GLN A 49 9.42 22.62 -9.46
C GLN A 49 9.19 21.78 -8.20
N ILE A 50 8.65 22.41 -7.14
CA ILE A 50 8.28 21.71 -5.91
C ILE A 50 7.12 20.75 -6.20
N LEU A 51 7.29 19.49 -5.77
CA LEU A 51 6.28 18.46 -5.90
C LEU A 51 5.46 18.34 -4.61
N GLN A 52 4.16 18.13 -4.75
CA GLN A 52 3.27 17.82 -3.63
C GLN A 52 2.26 16.76 -4.05
N ALA A 53 2.21 15.65 -3.31
CA ALA A 53 1.35 14.54 -3.69
C ALA A 53 -0.05 14.72 -3.09
N LYS A 54 -1.08 14.41 -3.87
CA LYS A 54 -2.45 14.26 -3.38
C LYS A 54 -2.67 12.81 -2.99
N LEU A 55 -2.26 12.47 -1.78
CA LEU A 55 -2.39 11.11 -1.24
C LEU A 55 -3.79 10.92 -0.63
N PRO A 56 -4.44 9.77 -0.82
CA PRO A 56 -5.70 9.46 -0.17
C PRO A 56 -5.52 9.33 1.33
N GLU A 57 -6.56 9.69 2.09
CA GLU A 57 -6.57 9.47 3.53
C GLU A 57 -6.82 7.99 3.86
N CYS A 58 -6.25 7.52 4.96
CA CYS A 58 -6.47 6.18 5.49
C CYS A 58 -6.57 6.16 7.01
N ASP A 59 -7.15 5.10 7.55
CA ASP A 59 -7.13 4.81 8.98
C ASP A 59 -6.50 3.43 9.22
N PRO A 60 -5.33 3.36 9.89
CA PRO A 60 -4.70 2.09 10.22
C PRO A 60 -5.61 1.14 11.01
N ALA A 61 -6.44 1.69 11.90
CA ALA A 61 -7.36 0.89 12.71
C ALA A 61 -8.45 0.25 11.84
N GLN A 62 -8.98 1.01 10.87
CA GLN A 62 -9.96 0.52 9.92
C GLN A 62 -9.37 -0.55 9.00
N ASN A 63 -8.18 -0.32 8.43
CA ASN A 63 -7.50 -1.30 7.58
C ASN A 63 -7.26 -2.64 8.32
N PHE A 64 -6.87 -2.57 9.59
CA PHE A 64 -6.68 -3.77 10.41
C PHE A 64 -8.00 -4.51 10.68
N LYS A 65 -9.07 -3.76 11.00
CA LYS A 65 -10.41 -4.32 11.21
C LYS A 65 -10.92 -5.02 9.96
N ASP A 66 -10.83 -4.36 8.81
CA ASP A 66 -11.27 -4.90 7.52
C ASP A 66 -10.49 -6.16 7.15
N GLY A 67 -9.18 -6.17 7.38
CA GLY A 67 -8.34 -7.35 7.18
C GLY A 67 -8.71 -8.52 8.09
N THR A 68 -9.07 -8.23 9.35
CA THR A 68 -9.48 -9.25 10.32
C THR A 68 -10.84 -9.85 9.94
N GLU A 69 -11.81 -9.02 9.56
CA GLU A 69 -13.13 -9.46 9.12
C GLU A 69 -13.04 -10.35 7.88
N LEU A 70 -12.28 -9.91 6.88
CA LEU A 70 -12.03 -10.68 5.66
C LEU A 70 -11.32 -12.01 5.97
N GLY A 71 -10.32 -11.98 6.85
CA GLY A 71 -9.60 -13.18 7.29
C GLY A 71 -10.52 -14.20 7.94
N TRP A 72 -11.49 -13.75 8.74
CA TRP A 72 -12.48 -14.61 9.38
C TRP A 72 -13.48 -15.24 8.42
N LEU A 73 -13.89 -14.52 7.38
CA LEU A 73 -14.71 -15.07 6.32
C LEU A 73 -13.99 -16.21 5.58
N PHE A 74 -12.72 -15.99 5.19
CA PHE A 74 -11.92 -17.02 4.52
C PHE A 74 -11.68 -18.24 5.41
N PHE A 75 -11.30 -18.01 6.66
CA PHE A 75 -11.09 -19.09 7.62
C PHE A 75 -12.37 -19.91 7.84
N GLY A 76 -13.52 -19.25 8.03
CA GLY A 76 -14.81 -19.92 8.19
C GLY A 76 -15.18 -20.80 6.99
N ALA A 77 -14.98 -20.29 5.77
CA ALA A 77 -15.23 -21.05 4.55
C ALA A 77 -14.31 -22.29 4.44
N MET A 78 -13.01 -22.12 4.72
CA MET A 78 -12.05 -23.23 4.70
C MET A 78 -12.36 -24.28 5.77
N ALA A 79 -12.70 -23.84 6.99
CA ALA A 79 -13.09 -24.74 8.07
C ALA A 79 -14.35 -25.54 7.72
N ALA A 80 -15.37 -24.90 7.13
CA ALA A 80 -16.59 -25.57 6.71
C ALA A 80 -16.32 -26.64 5.63
N MET A 81 -15.52 -26.31 4.61
CA MET A 81 -15.09 -27.27 3.59
C MET A 81 -14.33 -28.45 4.21
N TYR A 82 -13.40 -28.16 5.13
CA TYR A 82 -12.62 -29.19 5.80
C TYR A 82 -13.51 -30.14 6.62
N VAL A 83 -14.42 -29.61 7.43
CA VAL A 83 -15.39 -30.41 8.19
C VAL A 83 -16.23 -31.28 7.25
N PHE A 84 -16.73 -30.73 6.15
CA PHE A 84 -17.46 -31.52 5.15
C PHE A 84 -16.63 -32.68 4.58
N THR A 85 -15.34 -32.46 4.29
CA THR A 85 -14.46 -33.54 3.82
C THR A 85 -14.23 -34.62 4.88
N LEU A 86 -14.11 -34.25 6.15
CA LEU A 86 -13.97 -35.21 7.25
C LEU A 86 -15.23 -36.06 7.42
N LEU A 87 -16.40 -35.45 7.41
CA LEU A 87 -17.69 -36.16 7.48
C LEU A 87 -17.86 -37.11 6.31
N ARG A 88 -17.55 -36.66 5.08
CA ARG A 88 -17.60 -37.52 3.88
C ARG A 88 -16.63 -38.71 3.98
N LYS A 89 -15.46 -38.54 4.60
CA LYS A 89 -14.51 -39.64 4.82
C LYS A 89 -15.01 -40.64 5.87
N GLN A 90 -15.72 -40.21 6.91
CA GLN A 90 -16.25 -41.11 7.93
C GLN A 90 -17.49 -41.90 7.49
N MET A 91 -18.27 -41.37 6.54
CA MET A 91 -19.42 -42.07 5.96
C MET A 91 -19.06 -43.09 4.86
N ARG A 92 -17.78 -43.20 4.50
CA ARG A 92 -17.28 -44.03 3.40
C ARG A 92 -16.45 -45.18 3.93
#